data_AF-A0A2S6I2S8-F1
#
_entry.id   AF-A0A2S6I2S8-F1
#
_cell.length_a   1.000
_cell.length_b   1.000
_cell.length_c   1.000
_cell.angle_alpha   90.00
_cell.angle_beta   90.00
_cell.angle_gamma   90.00
#
_symmetry.space_group_name_H-M   'P 1'
#
loop_
_entity.id
_entity.type
_entity.pdbx_description
1 polymer ?
#
loop_
_entity_poly.entity_id
_entity_poly.type
_entity_poly.pdbx_seq_one_letter_code
_entity_poly.pdbx_strand_id
1 'polypeptide(L)'
;MRTLLYPLLSGISLSLLLLASCDGRTQDRRAERGATYVSDPDHLFFMNTRSRDYRSVTPEEGTDVFYHDDLDGSPSLLIRNNWLQDRAELVLDGRVVTTEEARRLRNAVGSQRDSLDLSTDTEREAVAEVIADYLRLVGG
;
A
#
# COMPACT_ATOMS: atom_id res chain seq x y z
N MET A 1 -26.19 46.38 1.50
CA MET A 1 -25.92 44.98 1.11
C MET A 1 -24.47 44.61 1.44
N ARG A 2 -24.15 44.25 2.70
CA ARG A 2 -22.77 43.89 3.08
C ARG A 2 -22.69 42.97 4.31
N THR A 3 -23.69 42.12 4.53
CA THR A 3 -23.86 41.36 5.79
C THR A 3 -23.93 39.85 5.63
N LEU A 4 -23.83 39.31 4.40
CA LEU A 4 -23.95 37.87 4.13
C LEU A 4 -22.59 37.17 3.87
N LEU A 5 -21.47 37.89 3.80
CA LEU A 5 -20.17 37.28 3.45
C LEU A 5 -19.47 36.56 4.62
N TYR A 6 -19.65 37.02 5.86
CA TYR A 6 -18.92 36.54 7.04
C TYR A 6 -19.23 35.11 7.51
N PRO A 7 -20.51 34.63 7.53
CA PRO A 7 -20.79 33.26 7.96
C PRO A 7 -20.36 32.21 6.91
N LEU A 8 -20.37 32.58 5.62
CA LEU A 8 -19.92 31.73 4.52
C LEU A 8 -18.40 31.50 4.58
N LEU A 9 -17.62 32.56 4.81
CA LEU A 9 -16.16 32.47 4.97
C LEU A 9 -15.74 31.71 6.25
N SER A 10 -16.49 31.86 7.35
CA SER A 10 -16.21 31.13 8.60
C SER A 10 -16.55 29.64 8.49
N GLY A 11 -17.66 29.29 7.81
CA GLY A 11 -18.02 27.90 7.56
C GLY A 11 -17.02 27.17 6.66
N ILE A 12 -16.54 27.82 5.60
CA ILE A 12 -15.51 27.26 4.71
C ILE A 12 -14.19 27.06 5.47
N SER A 13 -13.79 28.02 6.30
CA SER A 13 -12.55 27.92 7.09
C SER A 13 -12.60 26.80 8.12
N LEU A 14 -13.76 26.57 8.76
CA LEU A 14 -13.94 25.48 9.72
C LEU A 14 -13.91 24.11 9.05
N SER A 15 -14.53 23.97 7.87
CA SER A 15 -14.49 22.73 7.08
C SER A 15 -13.08 22.39 6.59
N LEU A 16 -12.30 23.40 6.19
CA LEU A 16 -10.91 23.23 5.77
C LEU A 16 -9.99 22.81 6.94
N LEU A 17 -10.23 23.34 8.14
CA LEU A 17 -9.48 22.96 9.35
C LEU A 17 -9.77 21.52 9.79
N LEU A 18 -11.01 21.06 9.66
CA LEU A 18 -11.38 19.67 9.97
C LEU A 18 -10.71 18.69 9.01
N LEU A 19 -10.67 18.99 7.71
CA LEU A 19 -9.99 18.17 6.71
C LEU A 19 -8.46 18.12 6.96
N ALA A 20 -7.84 19.26 7.28
CA ALA A 20 -6.41 19.32 7.60
C ALA A 20 -6.04 18.51 8.86
N SER A 21 -6.95 18.44 9.84
CA SER A 21 -6.72 17.68 11.09
C SER A 21 -6.76 16.15 10.91
N CYS A 22 -7.48 15.66 9.88
CA CYS A 22 -7.57 14.24 9.58
C CYS A 22 -6.32 13.73 8.85
N ASP A 23 -5.77 14.51 7.91
CA ASP A 23 -4.55 14.15 7.19
C ASP A 23 -3.29 14.24 8.08
N GLY A 24 -3.18 15.28 8.91
CA GLY A 24 -2.04 15.43 9.82
C GLY A 24 -1.87 14.24 10.77
N ARG A 25 -2.97 13.74 11.33
CA ARG A 25 -2.95 12.57 12.24
C ARG A 25 -2.49 11.29 11.56
N THR A 26 -2.75 11.11 10.27
CA THR A 26 -2.32 9.91 9.53
C THR A 26 -0.83 9.96 9.22
N GLN A 27 -0.30 11.14 8.85
CA GLN A 27 1.13 11.35 8.64
C GLN A 27 1.92 11.20 9.94
N ASP A 28 1.42 11.76 11.05
CA ASP A 28 2.06 11.64 12.37
C ASP A 28 2.11 10.18 12.84
N ARG A 29 1.00 9.44 12.70
CA ARG A 29 0.97 8.00 13.03
C ARG A 29 1.93 7.19 12.16
N ARG A 30 2.08 7.53 10.89
CA ARG A 30 3.06 6.88 10.01
C ARG A 30 4.49 7.17 10.44
N ALA A 31 4.79 8.42 10.81
CA ALA A 31 6.10 8.79 11.33
C ALA A 31 6.44 8.04 12.63
N GLU A 32 5.45 7.81 13.50
CA GLU A 32 5.61 7.05 14.74
C GLU A 32 5.70 5.52 14.53
N ARG A 33 4.94 4.97 13.58
CA ARG A 33 4.76 3.52 13.41
C ARG A 33 5.65 2.88 12.35
N GLY A 34 6.28 3.68 11.49
CA GLY A 34 7.30 3.27 10.54
C GLY A 34 6.82 3.12 9.10
N ALA A 35 7.76 2.81 8.20
CA ALA A 35 7.58 2.80 6.75
C ALA A 35 6.63 1.70 6.22
N THR A 36 6.27 0.73 7.05
CA THR A 36 5.36 -0.38 6.74
C THR A 36 3.96 -0.17 7.31
N TYR A 37 3.67 0.99 7.90
CA TYR A 37 2.38 1.29 8.51
C TYR A 37 1.27 1.37 7.45
N VAL A 38 0.15 0.71 7.76
CA VAL A 38 -1.07 0.67 6.94
C VAL A 38 -2.17 1.39 7.69
N SER A 39 -2.84 2.33 7.03
CA SER A 39 -4.01 2.99 7.62
C SER A 39 -5.26 2.14 7.45
N ASP A 40 -6.26 2.26 8.35
CA ASP A 40 -7.53 1.52 8.19
C ASP A 40 -8.17 1.71 6.80
N PRO A 41 -8.21 2.92 6.22
CA PRO A 41 -8.71 3.11 4.86
C PRO A 41 -7.93 2.31 3.80
N ASP A 42 -6.60 2.29 3.89
CA ASP A 42 -5.74 1.55 2.94
C ASP A 42 -5.94 0.03 3.08
N HIS A 43 -6.02 -0.45 4.33
CA HIS A 43 -6.33 -1.84 4.63
C HIS A 43 -7.69 -2.25 4.03
N LEU A 44 -8.75 -1.48 4.33
CA LEU A 44 -10.09 -1.75 3.82
C LEU A 44 -10.16 -1.68 2.30
N PHE A 45 -9.45 -0.73 1.68
CA PHE A 45 -9.38 -0.64 0.22
C PHE A 45 -8.78 -1.91 -0.39
N PHE A 46 -7.63 -2.35 0.13
CA PHE A 46 -6.95 -3.54 -0.37
C PHE A 46 -7.83 -4.78 -0.20
N MET A 47 -8.39 -5.00 0.99
CA MET A 47 -9.23 -6.17 1.28
C MET A 47 -10.52 -6.24 0.47
N ASN A 48 -11.09 -5.10 0.06
CA ASN A 48 -12.34 -5.07 -0.70
C ASN A 48 -12.15 -4.98 -2.22
N THR A 49 -10.99 -4.54 -2.67
CA THR A 49 -10.74 -4.21 -4.08
C THR A 49 -9.66 -5.09 -4.69
N ARG A 50 -8.49 -5.15 -4.06
CA ARG A 50 -7.28 -5.74 -4.65
C ARG A 50 -7.07 -7.18 -4.25
N SER A 51 -7.43 -7.58 -3.03
CA SER A 51 -7.22 -8.96 -2.53
C SER A 51 -7.91 -10.05 -3.36
N ARG A 52 -8.88 -9.69 -4.22
CA ARG A 52 -9.56 -10.62 -5.14
C ARG A 52 -8.66 -11.14 -6.24
N ASP A 53 -7.61 -10.38 -6.59
CA ASP A 53 -6.63 -10.74 -7.61
C ASP A 53 -5.52 -11.65 -7.05
N TYR A 54 -5.66 -12.06 -5.78
CA TYR A 54 -4.67 -12.84 -5.05
C TYR A 54 -5.27 -14.10 -4.45
N ARG A 55 -4.51 -15.18 -4.49
CA ARG A 55 -4.71 -16.29 -3.58
C ARG A 55 -4.21 -15.91 -2.19
N SER A 56 -5.04 -16.07 -1.17
CA SER A 56 -4.69 -15.74 0.21
C SER A 56 -4.58 -16.98 1.11
N VAL A 57 -3.68 -16.91 2.08
CA VAL A 57 -3.54 -17.89 3.18
C VAL A 57 -3.43 -17.13 4.49
N THR A 58 -4.16 -17.57 5.51
CA THR A 58 -4.09 -17.01 6.87
C THR A 58 -3.30 -17.97 7.76
N PRO A 59 -1.96 -17.83 7.87
CA PRO A 59 -1.15 -18.74 8.68
C PRO A 59 -1.43 -18.65 10.18
N GLU A 60 -1.82 -17.47 10.66
CA GLU A 60 -2.16 -17.20 12.05
C GLU A 60 -3.16 -16.05 12.14
N GLU A 61 -3.85 -15.94 13.29
CA GLU A 61 -4.79 -14.85 13.51
C GLU A 61 -4.09 -13.49 13.42
N GLY A 62 -4.66 -12.58 12.63
CA GLY A 62 -4.06 -11.26 12.44
C GLY A 62 -3.13 -11.13 11.23
N THR A 63 -2.81 -12.24 10.56
CA THR A 63 -1.84 -12.26 9.46
C THR A 63 -2.42 -12.95 8.23
N ASP A 64 -2.49 -12.22 7.12
CA ASP A 64 -2.87 -12.74 5.81
C ASP A 64 -1.69 -12.64 4.84
N VAL A 65 -1.48 -13.69 4.05
CA VAL A 65 -0.42 -13.75 3.03
C VAL A 65 -1.07 -13.86 1.66
N PHE A 66 -0.75 -12.90 0.79
CA PHE A 66 -1.34 -12.76 -0.55
C PHE A 66 -0.30 -13.11 -1.62
N TYR A 67 -0.61 -14.14 -2.40
CA TYR A 67 0.15 -14.62 -3.55
C TYR A 67 -0.58 -14.23 -4.82
N HIS A 68 0.14 -13.64 -5.77
CA HIS A 68 -0.42 -13.35 -7.09
C HIS A 68 -0.40 -14.62 -7.93
N ASP A 69 -1.51 -14.97 -8.57
CA ASP A 69 -1.66 -16.26 -9.26
C ASP A 69 -0.75 -16.40 -10.49
N ASP A 70 -0.43 -15.29 -11.14
CA ASP A 70 0.50 -15.25 -12.27
C ASP A 70 2.00 -15.30 -11.88
N LEU A 71 2.32 -15.45 -10.59
CA LEU A 71 3.68 -15.66 -10.11
C LEU A 71 3.84 -17.11 -9.66
N ASP A 72 4.33 -17.96 -10.56
CA ASP A 72 4.54 -19.41 -10.36
C ASP A 72 5.68 -19.77 -9.37
N GLY A 73 6.03 -18.84 -8.46
CA GLY A 73 6.95 -19.05 -7.35
C GLY A 73 8.39 -18.61 -7.60
N SER A 74 8.73 -18.08 -8.77
CA SER A 74 10.04 -17.48 -9.06
C SER A 74 9.91 -16.19 -9.90
N PRO A 75 10.23 -15.01 -9.35
CA PRO A 75 10.57 -14.77 -7.96
C PRO A 75 9.36 -15.05 -7.04
N SER A 76 9.63 -15.52 -5.82
CA SER A 76 8.59 -15.66 -4.80
C SER A 76 8.29 -14.30 -4.21
N LEU A 77 7.34 -13.58 -4.80
CA LEU A 77 6.90 -12.26 -4.37
C LEU A 77 5.49 -12.32 -3.76
N LEU A 78 5.33 -11.80 -2.56
CA LEU A 78 4.06 -11.80 -1.85
C LEU A 78 3.89 -10.57 -0.95
N ILE A 79 2.64 -10.29 -0.59
CA ILE A 79 2.29 -9.29 0.43
C ILE A 79 1.89 -10.02 1.70
N ARG A 80 2.53 -9.69 2.83
CA ARG A 80 2.10 -10.13 4.16
C ARG A 80 1.45 -8.97 4.88
N ASN A 81 0.17 -9.11 5.22
CA ASN A 81 -0.64 -8.12 5.90
C ASN A 81 -0.86 -8.54 7.36
N ASN A 82 -0.25 -7.81 8.28
CA ASN A 82 -0.41 -7.99 9.73
C ASN A 82 -1.39 -6.92 10.24
N TRP A 83 -2.69 -7.19 10.10
CA TRP A 83 -3.72 -6.20 10.33
C TRP A 83 -3.91 -5.85 11.81
N LEU A 84 -3.59 -6.78 12.73
CA LEU A 84 -3.57 -6.48 14.17
C LEU A 84 -2.46 -5.48 14.57
N GLN A 85 -1.44 -5.34 13.74
CA GLN A 85 -0.29 -4.46 13.99
C GLN A 85 -0.30 -3.22 13.09
N ASP A 86 -1.33 -3.05 12.26
CA ASP A 86 -1.43 -2.00 11.24
C ASP A 86 -0.19 -1.97 10.33
N ARG A 87 0.26 -3.15 9.86
CA ARG A 87 1.51 -3.31 9.10
C ARG A 87 1.35 -4.19 7.88
N ALA A 88 2.06 -3.86 6.80
CA ALA A 88 2.24 -4.73 5.65
C ALA A 88 3.72 -4.83 5.24
N GLU A 89 4.11 -6.02 4.81
CA GLU A 89 5.46 -6.34 4.34
C GLU A 89 5.39 -6.84 2.91
N LEU A 90 6.33 -6.41 2.07
CA LEU A 90 6.60 -7.05 0.79
C LEU A 90 7.70 -8.09 1.01
N VAL A 91 7.45 -9.34 0.67
CA VAL A 91 8.44 -10.41 0.82
C VAL A 91 8.85 -10.89 -0.56
N LEU A 92 10.15 -10.84 -0.85
CA LEU A 92 10.78 -11.31 -2.08
C LEU A 92 11.77 -12.42 -1.74
N ASP A 93 11.54 -13.62 -2.25
CA ASP A 93 12.38 -14.81 -2.04
C ASP A 93 12.66 -15.07 -0.55
N GLY A 94 11.62 -14.92 0.28
CA GLY A 94 11.67 -15.11 1.73
C GLY A 94 12.26 -13.95 2.53
N ARG A 95 12.73 -12.87 1.86
CA ARG A 95 13.27 -11.67 2.52
C ARG A 95 12.26 -10.52 2.51
N VAL A 96 12.08 -9.87 3.65
CA VAL A 96 11.33 -8.61 3.73
C VAL A 96 12.08 -7.51 2.98
N VAL A 97 11.39 -6.87 2.05
CA VAL A 97 11.87 -5.78 1.21
C VAL A 97 11.47 -4.46 1.86
N THR A 98 12.40 -3.50 1.92
CA THR A 98 12.06 -2.17 2.45
C THR A 98 11.20 -1.38 1.47
N THR A 99 10.47 -0.38 1.95
CA THR A 99 9.63 0.47 1.08
C THR A 99 10.46 1.17 -0.01
N GLU A 100 11.68 1.60 0.29
CA GLU A 100 12.63 2.19 -0.67
C GLU A 100 13.12 1.17 -1.70
N GLU A 101 13.38 -0.07 -1.28
CA GLU A 101 13.72 -1.16 -2.21
C GLU A 101 12.55 -1.49 -3.13
N ALA A 102 11.33 -1.56 -2.59
CA ALA A 102 10.11 -1.77 -3.37
C ALA A 102 9.92 -0.69 -4.45
N ARG A 103 10.16 0.59 -4.10
CA ARG A 103 10.14 1.70 -5.08
C ARG A 103 11.20 1.54 -6.17
N ARG A 104 12.43 1.14 -5.81
CA ARG A 104 13.49 0.86 -6.78
C ARG A 104 13.13 -0.29 -7.71
N LEU A 105 12.58 -1.38 -7.16
CA LEU A 105 12.11 -2.53 -7.93
C LEU A 105 11.00 -2.13 -8.90
N ARG A 106 9.99 -1.37 -8.46
CA ARG A 106 8.92 -0.86 -9.35
C ARG A 106 9.49 -0.11 -10.55
N ASN A 107 10.43 0.79 -10.30
CA ASN A 107 11.06 1.59 -11.36
C ASN A 107 11.90 0.72 -12.32
N ALA A 108 12.60 -0.28 -11.79
CA ALA A 108 13.40 -1.21 -12.57
C ALA A 108 12.51 -2.09 -13.48
N VAL A 109 11.43 -2.64 -12.94
CA VAL A 109 10.45 -3.47 -13.67
C VAL A 109 9.79 -2.66 -14.78
N GLY A 110 9.33 -1.44 -14.48
CA GLY A 110 8.74 -0.54 -15.49
C GLY A 110 9.72 -0.08 -16.56
N SER A 111 11.02 -0.10 -16.28
CA SER A 111 12.08 0.24 -17.24
C SER A 111 12.67 -0.99 -17.95
N GLN A 112 12.16 -2.20 -17.68
CA GLN A 112 12.73 -3.48 -18.13
C GLN A 112 14.23 -3.63 -17.80
N ARG A 113 14.64 -3.12 -16.64
CA ARG A 113 16.01 -3.19 -16.10
C ARG A 113 16.07 -3.90 -14.74
N ASP A 114 15.03 -4.66 -14.43
CA ASP A 114 14.99 -5.44 -13.21
C ASP A 114 16.00 -6.58 -13.21
N SER A 115 16.46 -6.94 -12.01
CA SER A 115 17.33 -8.09 -11.77
C SER A 115 16.55 -9.36 -11.48
N LEU A 116 15.23 -9.31 -11.65
CA LEU A 116 14.34 -10.46 -11.46
C LEU A 116 14.38 -11.25 -12.77
N ASP A 117 14.52 -12.56 -12.70
CA ASP A 117 14.56 -13.43 -13.88
C ASP A 117 13.12 -13.62 -14.42
N LEU A 118 12.52 -12.52 -14.90
CA LEU A 118 11.14 -12.48 -15.38
C LEU A 118 11.12 -12.86 -16.86
N SER A 119 10.58 -14.04 -17.14
CA SER A 119 10.63 -14.69 -18.44
C SER A 119 9.50 -14.26 -19.37
N THR A 120 8.39 -13.78 -18.81
CA THR A 120 7.19 -13.36 -19.55
C THR A 120 6.75 -11.93 -19.22
N ASP A 121 6.03 -11.31 -20.15
CA ASP A 121 5.38 -10.01 -19.90
C ASP A 121 4.30 -10.11 -18.82
N THR A 122 3.63 -11.25 -18.72
CA THR A 122 2.63 -11.55 -17.67
C THR A 122 3.27 -11.55 -16.28
N GLU A 123 4.40 -12.23 -16.09
CA GLU A 123 5.14 -12.19 -14.81
C GLU A 123 5.61 -10.77 -14.47
N ARG A 124 6.02 -10.01 -15.48
CA ARG A 124 6.44 -8.61 -15.32
C ARG A 124 5.29 -7.71 -14.87
N GLU A 125 4.13 -7.87 -15.48
CA GLU A 125 2.91 -7.16 -15.11
C GLU A 125 2.48 -7.54 -13.69
N ALA A 126 2.44 -8.84 -13.37
CA ALA A 126 2.12 -9.34 -12.05
C ALA A 126 3.08 -8.79 -10.97
N VAL A 127 4.40 -8.83 -11.18
CA VAL A 127 5.36 -8.21 -10.25
C VAL A 127 5.10 -6.71 -10.10
N ALA A 128 4.83 -5.99 -11.19
CA ALA A 128 4.54 -4.56 -11.14
C ALA A 128 3.27 -4.28 -10.34
N GLU A 129 2.23 -5.09 -10.49
CA GLU A 129 0.97 -5.01 -9.74
C GLU A 129 1.18 -5.26 -8.25
N VAL A 130 1.86 -6.35 -7.88
CA VAL A 130 2.12 -6.67 -6.47
C VAL A 130 2.88 -5.55 -5.78
N ILE A 131 3.92 -5.01 -6.43
CA ILE A 131 4.69 -3.90 -5.87
C ILE A 131 3.83 -2.62 -5.78
N ALA A 132 3.01 -2.34 -6.79
CA ALA A 132 2.14 -1.17 -6.80
C ALA A 132 1.09 -1.23 -5.69
N ASP A 133 0.47 -2.39 -5.49
CA ASP A 133 -0.51 -2.63 -4.44
C ASP A 133 0.10 -2.53 -3.06
N TYR A 134 1.27 -3.13 -2.85
CA TYR A 134 2.02 -2.98 -1.61
C TYR A 134 2.32 -1.51 -1.30
N LEU A 135 2.87 -0.78 -2.27
CA LEU A 135 3.22 0.63 -2.07
C LEU A 135 1.98 1.47 -1.76
N ARG A 136 0.86 1.21 -2.44
CA ARG A 136 -0.42 1.87 -2.13
C ARG A 136 -0.90 1.52 -0.72
N LEU A 137 -0.79 0.26 -0.32
CA LEU A 137 -1.23 -0.22 1.00
C LEU A 137 -0.47 0.47 2.15
N VAL A 138 0.83 0.70 1.99
CA VAL A 138 1.63 1.48 2.96
C VAL A 138 1.59 3.00 2.71
N GLY A 139 0.69 3.45 1.82
CA GLY A 139 0.43 4.84 1.42
C GLY A 139 1.63 5.58 0.85
N GLY A 140 2.35 4.93 -0.05
CA GLY A 140 3.51 5.44 -0.76
C GLY A 140 3.24 6.04 -2.14
#